data_AF-A0A540WUQ6-F1
#
_entry.id   AF-A0A540WUQ6-F1
#
_cell.length_a   1.000
_cell.length_b   1.000
_cell.length_c   1.000
_cell.angle_alpha   90.00
_cell.angle_beta   90.00
_cell.angle_gamma   90.00
#
_symmetry.space_group_name_H-M   'P 1'
#
loop_
_entity.id
_entity.type
_entity.pdbx_description
1 polymer ?
#
loop_
_entity_poly.entity_id
_entity_poly.type
_entity_poly.pdbx_seq_one_letter_code
_entity_poly.pdbx_strand_id
1 'polypeptide(L)'
;MGSPSDEELMERFCDGAPDAFEALFARHSGRVQGFLTRMVRDGPLAEDLLQTTFLSVIRARGRYEPGTRFIPWLMTIAANAARDTLRHRQHVESYSSGEGTAGPTS
;
A
#
# COMPACT_ATOMS: atom_id res chain seq x y z
N MET A 1 23.19 -12.30 -19.41
CA MET A 1 22.01 -12.85 -18.71
C MET A 1 21.06 -11.69 -18.46
N GLY A 2 19.81 -11.78 -18.90
CA GLY A 2 18.83 -10.70 -18.74
C GLY A 2 18.43 -10.53 -17.28
N SER A 3 18.01 -9.32 -16.89
CA SER A 3 17.39 -9.11 -15.58
C SER A 3 16.09 -9.92 -15.51
N PRO A 4 15.81 -10.61 -14.39
CA PRO A 4 14.57 -11.37 -14.23
C PRO A 4 13.36 -10.44 -14.32
N SER A 5 12.26 -10.94 -14.88
CA SER A 5 10.95 -10.29 -14.87
C SER A 5 10.43 -10.10 -13.44
N ASP A 6 9.42 -9.25 -13.29
CA ASP A 6 8.82 -9.00 -11.98
C ASP A 6 8.08 -10.26 -11.46
N GLU A 7 7.47 -11.02 -12.36
CA GLU A 7 6.82 -12.28 -12.04
C GLU A 7 7.82 -13.34 -11.54
N GLU A 8 8.96 -13.51 -12.22
CA GLU A 8 10.02 -14.44 -11.77
C GLU A 8 10.61 -14.03 -10.41
N LEU A 9 10.76 -12.73 -10.16
CA LEU A 9 11.19 -12.24 -8.85
C LEU A 9 10.15 -12.53 -7.77
N MET A 10 8.86 -12.39 -8.08
CA MET A 10 7.80 -12.69 -7.12
C MET A 10 7.73 -14.17 -6.80
N GLU A 11 7.88 -15.05 -7.80
CA GLU A 11 7.95 -16.50 -7.60
C GLU A 11 9.12 -16.88 -6.68
N ARG A 12 10.32 -16.36 -6.95
CA ARG A 12 11.49 -16.57 -6.08
C ARG A 12 11.26 -16.05 -4.66
N PHE A 13 10.58 -14.91 -4.52
CA PHE A 13 10.25 -14.36 -3.21
C PHE A 13 9.26 -15.24 -2.45
N CYS A 14 8.28 -15.85 -3.14
CA CYS A 14 7.40 -16.86 -2.56
C CYS A 14 8.17 -18.09 -2.08
N ASP A 15 9.21 -18.50 -2.81
CA ASP A 15 10.12 -19.60 -2.45
C ASP A 15 11.11 -19.24 -1.32
N GLY A 16 11.07 -18.00 -0.82
CA GLY A 16 11.84 -17.56 0.33
C GLY A 16 13.13 -16.81 0.00
N ALA A 17 13.35 -16.40 -1.24
CA ALA A 17 14.50 -15.58 -1.64
C ALA A 17 14.28 -14.10 -1.28
N PRO A 18 14.96 -13.54 -0.25
CA PRO A 18 14.71 -12.16 0.20
C PRO A 18 15.25 -11.10 -0.77
N ASP A 19 16.32 -11.41 -1.48
CA ASP A 19 16.94 -10.57 -2.53
C ASP A 19 15.96 -10.29 -3.68
N ALA A 20 15.06 -11.23 -3.96
CA ALA A 20 14.05 -11.04 -4.99
C ALA A 20 13.03 -9.96 -4.61
N PHE A 21 12.66 -9.87 -3.33
CA PHE A 21 11.81 -8.80 -2.82
C PHE A 21 12.52 -7.45 -2.84
N GLU A 22 13.80 -7.39 -2.48
CA GLU A 22 14.59 -6.16 -2.56
C GLU A 22 14.63 -5.62 -4.00
N ALA A 23 14.80 -6.50 -4.99
CA ALA A 23 14.76 -6.12 -6.40
C ALA A 23 13.37 -5.58 -6.81
N LEU A 24 12.28 -6.21 -6.37
CA LEU A 24 10.92 -5.72 -6.61
C LEU A 24 10.68 -4.35 -5.95
N PHE A 25 11.13 -4.18 -4.71
CA PHE A 25 11.02 -2.92 -3.99
C PHE A 25 11.79 -1.80 -4.68
N ALA A 26 13.05 -2.03 -5.05
CA ALA A 26 13.89 -1.06 -5.74
C ALA A 26 13.27 -0.62 -7.08
N ARG A 27 12.66 -1.55 -7.84
CA ARG A 27 12.03 -1.26 -9.13
C ARG A 27 10.73 -0.45 -9.00
N HIS A 28 9.91 -0.74 -7.99
CA HIS A 28 8.51 -0.29 -7.97
C HIS A 28 8.17 0.73 -6.89
N SER A 29 9.02 0.90 -5.88
CA SER A 29 8.80 1.85 -4.77
C SER A 29 8.47 3.26 -5.27
N GLY A 30 9.28 3.84 -6.16
CA GLY A 30 9.02 5.19 -6.70
C GLY A 30 7.71 5.30 -7.48
N ARG A 31 7.33 4.27 -8.25
CA ARG A 31 6.04 4.25 -8.98
C ARG A 31 4.86 4.20 -8.01
N VAL A 32 4.93 3.32 -7.00
CA VAL A 32 3.87 3.16 -6.00
C VAL A 32 3.75 4.43 -5.16
N GLN A 33 4.88 5.01 -4.72
CA GLN A 33 4.89 6.27 -3.98
C GLN A 33 4.22 7.38 -4.79
N GLY A 34 4.62 7.57 -6.05
CA GLY A 34 4.02 8.59 -6.92
C GLY A 34 2.53 8.37 -7.20
N PHE A 35 2.06 7.13 -7.23
CA PHE A 35 0.64 6.81 -7.30
C PHE A 35 -0.10 7.18 -6.01
N LEU A 36 0.43 6.76 -4.86
CA LEU A 36 -0.15 7.04 -3.54
C LEU A 36 -0.20 8.53 -3.26
N THR A 37 0.87 9.28 -3.53
CA THR A 37 0.91 10.75 -3.36
C THR A 37 -0.19 11.44 -4.15
N ARG A 38 -0.47 11.01 -5.38
CA ARG A 38 -1.58 11.57 -6.18
C ARG A 38 -2.94 11.20 -5.61
N MET A 39 -3.06 10.01 -5.04
CA MET A 39 -4.32 9.49 -4.51
C MET A 39 -4.71 10.13 -3.18
N VAL A 40 -3.75 10.28 -2.24
CA VAL A 40 -4.03 10.82 -0.89
C VAL A 40 -3.72 12.31 -0.72
N ARG A 41 -2.97 12.91 -1.67
CA ARG A 41 -2.58 14.34 -1.66
C ARG A 41 -1.88 14.78 -0.38
N ASP A 42 -1.14 13.86 0.23
CA ASP A 42 -0.45 14.03 1.51
C ASP A 42 0.87 13.24 1.41
N GLY A 43 1.99 13.96 1.45
CA GLY A 43 3.33 13.40 1.24
C GLY A 43 3.72 12.38 2.32
N PRO A 44 3.72 12.80 3.61
CA PRO A 44 3.95 11.89 4.73
C PRO A 44 3.02 10.67 4.71
N LEU A 45 1.72 10.86 4.50
CA LEU A 45 0.81 9.72 4.45
C LEU A 45 1.12 8.76 3.29
N ALA A 46 1.54 9.28 2.14
CA ALA A 46 1.91 8.44 1.00
C ALA A 46 3.14 7.57 1.30
N GLU A 47 4.08 8.06 2.11
CA GLU A 47 5.23 7.29 2.56
C GLU A 47 4.83 6.18 3.53
N ASP A 48 3.96 6.47 4.50
CA ASP A 48 3.41 5.45 5.41
C ASP A 48 2.63 4.37 4.65
N LEU A 49 1.85 4.78 3.64
CA LEU A 49 1.12 3.86 2.77
C LEU A 49 2.03 3.03 1.88
N LEU A 50 3.16 3.60 1.43
CA LEU A 50 4.17 2.86 0.67
C LEU A 50 4.72 1.71 1.52
N GLN A 51 5.14 2.00 2.75
CA GLN A 51 5.63 1.01 3.70
C GLN A 51 4.54 -0.05 3.97
N THR A 52 3.32 0.39 4.25
CA THR A 52 2.17 -0.49 4.49
C THR A 52 1.88 -1.40 3.29
N THR A 53 2.00 -0.89 2.08
CA THR A 53 1.79 -1.65 0.83
C THR A 53 2.80 -2.79 0.73
N PHE A 54 4.09 -2.49 0.89
CA PHE A 54 5.14 -3.51 0.79
C PHE A 54 5.12 -4.51 1.95
N LEU A 55 4.77 -4.10 3.16
CA LEU A 55 4.47 -5.03 4.25
C LEU A 55 3.28 -5.95 3.92
N SER A 56 2.27 -5.41 3.24
CA SER A 56 1.12 -6.20 2.79
C SER A 56 1.49 -7.19 1.68
N VAL A 57 2.42 -6.83 0.78
CA VAL A 57 2.99 -7.77 -0.20
C VAL A 57 3.67 -8.94 0.51
N ILE A 58 4.51 -8.67 1.52
CA ILE A 58 5.18 -9.73 2.31
C ILE A 58 4.14 -10.66 2.94
N ARG A 59 3.08 -10.10 3.54
CA ARG A 59 1.99 -10.88 4.17
C ARG A 59 1.14 -11.64 3.16
N ALA A 60 0.98 -11.12 1.94
CA ALA A 60 0.14 -11.67 0.90
C ALA A 60 0.90 -12.60 -0.07
N ARG A 61 2.23 -12.71 0.04
CA ARG A 61 3.06 -13.52 -0.89
C ARG A 61 2.57 -14.96 -1.03
N GLY A 62 2.13 -15.59 0.06
CA GLY A 62 1.61 -16.97 0.03
C GLY A 62 0.26 -17.13 -0.67
N ARG A 63 -0.40 -16.04 -1.05
CA ARG A 63 -1.65 -16.02 -1.85
C ARG A 63 -1.39 -15.55 -3.28
N TYR A 64 -0.13 -15.36 -3.66
CA TYR A 64 0.23 -14.97 -5.01
C TYR A 64 0.22 -16.22 -5.89
N GLU A 65 -0.68 -16.24 -6.87
CA GLU A 65 -0.81 -17.35 -7.81
C GLU A 65 0.17 -17.17 -8.99
N PRO A 66 0.95 -18.21 -9.36
CA PRO A 66 1.80 -18.18 -10.55
C PRO A 66 1.02 -17.78 -11.81
N GLY A 67 1.64 -16.96 -12.66
CA GLY A 67 0.98 -16.40 -13.85
C GLY A 67 0.13 -15.15 -13.59
N THR A 68 -0.06 -14.75 -12.33
CA THR A 68 -0.57 -13.40 -12.01
C THR A 68 0.44 -12.36 -12.48
N ARG A 69 -0.03 -11.23 -13.02
CA ARG A 69 0.84 -10.09 -13.32
C ARG A 69 1.15 -9.33 -12.03
N PHE A 70 2.43 -9.08 -11.76
CA PHE A 70 2.85 -8.50 -10.49
C PHE A 70 2.37 -7.05 -10.32
N ILE A 71 2.53 -6.21 -11.36
CA ILE A 71 2.20 -4.78 -11.27
C ILE A 71 0.74 -4.50 -10.95
N PRO A 72 -0.26 -5.07 -11.67
CA PRO A 72 -1.66 -4.84 -11.32
C PRO A 72 -2.01 -5.33 -9.91
N TRP A 73 -1.41 -6.45 -9.48
CA TRP A 73 -1.61 -6.99 -8.14
C TRP A 73 -1.04 -6.05 -7.07
N LEU A 74 0.20 -5.57 -7.23
CA LEU A 74 0.83 -4.58 -6.35
C LEU A 74 0.01 -3.28 -6.25
N MET A 75 -0.46 -2.76 -7.39
CA MET A 75 -1.26 -1.54 -7.42
C MET A 75 -2.63 -1.73 -6.76
N THR A 76 -3.19 -2.95 -6.79
CA THR A 76 -4.43 -3.28 -6.07
C THR A 76 -4.22 -3.20 -4.56
N ILE A 77 -3.12 -3.75 -4.06
CA ILE A 77 -2.76 -3.66 -2.63
C ILE A 77 -2.59 -2.19 -2.22
N ALA A 78 -1.84 -1.40 -3.00
CA ALA A 78 -1.63 0.02 -2.74
C ALA A 78 -2.95 0.81 -2.71
N ALA A 79 -3.82 0.59 -3.70
CA ALA A 79 -5.11 1.27 -3.79
C ALA A 79 -6.04 0.87 -2.64
N ASN A 80 -6.02 -0.39 -2.20
CA ASN A 80 -6.82 -0.84 -1.06
C ASN A 80 -6.34 -0.19 0.24
N ALA A 81 -5.03 -0.15 0.49
CA ALA A 81 -4.47 0.54 1.66
C ALA A 81 -4.86 2.03 1.67
N ALA A 82 -4.71 2.72 0.54
CA ALA A 82 -5.08 4.13 0.44
C ALA A 82 -6.59 4.37 0.66
N ARG A 83 -7.46 3.55 0.07
CA ARG A 83 -8.93 3.65 0.26
C ARG A 83 -9.32 3.43 1.71
N ASP A 84 -8.72 2.43 2.35
CA ASP A 84 -8.97 2.13 3.75
C ASP A 84 -8.61 3.34 4.63
N THR A 85 -7.41 3.91 4.46
CA THR A 85 -7.01 5.11 5.22
C THR A 85 -7.90 6.32 4.95
N LEU A 86 -8.28 6.57 3.70
CA LEU A 86 -9.17 7.69 3.36
C LEU A 86 -10.57 7.52 3.98
N ARG A 87 -11.11 6.30 4.00
CA ARG A 87 -12.39 6.00 4.68
C ARG A 87 -12.29 6.25 6.18
N HIS A 88 -11.20 5.82 6.82
CA HIS A 88 -10.98 6.05 8.25
C HIS A 88 -10.86 7.54 8.58
N ARG A 89 -10.14 8.34 7.77
CA ARG A 89 -10.06 9.80 7.95
C ARG A 89 -11.42 10.48 7.89
N GLN A 90 -12.26 10.13 6.90
CA GLN A 90 -13.62 10.68 6.78
C GLN A 90 -14.49 10.37 8.00
N HIS A 91 -14.37 9.17 8.56
CA HIS A 91 -15.10 8.81 9.78
C HIS A 91 -14.65 9.63 11.00
N VAL A 92 -13.35 9.81 11.22
CA VAL A 92 -12.83 10.59 12.36
C VAL A 92 -13.31 12.04 12.29
N GLU A 93 -13.25 12.66 11.10
CA GLU A 93 -13.67 14.06 10.91
C GLU A 93 -15.18 14.25 11.13
N SER A 94 -16.00 13.26 10.78
CA SER A 94 -17.45 13.28 11.01
C SER A 94 -17.82 13.28 12.50
N TYR A 95 -16.99 12.67 13.36
CA TYR A 95 -17.20 12.69 14.81
C TYR A 95 -16.69 14.00 15.45
N SER A 96 -15.58 14.56 14.95
CA SER A 96 -15.05 15.82 15.48
C SER A 96 -15.90 17.05 15.15
N SER A 97 -16.74 16.99 14.13
CA SER A 97 -17.68 18.08 13.79
C SER A 97 -18.98 18.06 14.63
N GLY A 98 -19.19 17.04 15.48
CA GLY A 98 -20.40 16.84 16.28
C GLY A 98 -20.37 17.40 17.71
N GLU A 99 -19.24 17.91 18.22
CA GLU A 99 -19.17 18.51 19.56
C GLU A 99 -19.37 20.02 19.51
N GLY A 100 -20.64 20.42 19.48
CA GLY A 100 -21.02 21.82 19.52
C GLY A 100 -22.47 22.04 19.91
N THR A 101 -22.95 21.46 21.02
CA THR A 101 -24.03 22.03 21.86
C THR A 101 -24.20 21.23 23.14
N ALA A 102 -23.94 21.86 24.29
CA ALA A 102 -24.80 21.91 25.49
C ALA A 102 -23.93 22.14 26.74
N GLY A 103 -23.61 23.39 27.01
CA GLY A 103 -23.56 23.80 28.41
C GLY A 103 -24.99 23.88 28.95
N PRO A 104 -25.25 23.45 30.19
CA PRO A 104 -26.23 24.10 31.02
C PRO A 104 -25.49 24.88 32.09
N THR A 105 -25.66 26.20 32.03
CA THR A 105 -25.56 27.09 33.19
C THR A 105 -26.46 26.54 34.30
N SER A 106 -25.89 26.28 35.47
CA SER A 106 -26.54 26.39 36.78
C SER A 106 -25.47 26.62 37.83
#